data_AF-A0A8B2S815-F1
#
_entry.id   AF-A0A8B2S815-F1
#
_cell.length_a   1.000
_cell.length_b   1.000
_cell.length_c   1.000
_cell.angle_alpha   90.00
_cell.angle_beta   90.00
_cell.angle_gamma   90.00
#
_symmetry.space_group_name_H-M   'P 1'
#
loop_
_entity.id
_entity.type
_entity.pdbx_description
1 polymer ?
#
loop_
_entity_poly.entity_id
_entity_poly.type
_entity_poly.pdbx_seq_one_letter_code
_entity_poly.pdbx_strand_id
1 'polypeptide(L)'
;MAKVVLVWNPQKTECVGFLEREPDGSTWDCGSDGDAEHAAGGMRWNPASTLADSFREQYEDVDDECFMQTIEVDQSLADAVEREEEED
;
A
#
# COMPACT_ATOMS: atom_id res chain seq x y z
N MET A 1 -2.64 -7.26 16.53
CA MET A 1 -3.54 -6.73 15.49
C MET A 1 -2.89 -5.49 14.91
N ALA A 2 -2.70 -5.45 13.59
CA ALA A 2 -2.23 -4.28 12.85
C ALA A 2 -3.33 -3.81 11.91
N LYS A 3 -3.46 -2.50 11.77
CA LYS A 3 -4.41 -1.89 10.84
C LYS A 3 -3.72 -1.72 9.50
N VAL A 4 -4.38 -2.17 8.44
CA VAL A 4 -3.86 -2.15 7.07
C VAL A 4 -4.87 -1.45 6.19
N VAL A 5 -4.41 -0.51 5.38
CA VAL A 5 -5.19 0.10 4.30
C VAL A 5 -4.84 -0.63 3.00
N LEU A 6 -5.83 -1.30 2.41
CA LEU A 6 -5.73 -1.92 1.11
C LEU A 6 -6.20 -0.94 0.03
N VAL A 7 -5.40 -0.76 -1.01
CA VAL A 7 -5.79 -0.05 -2.22
C VAL A 7 -6.02 -1.07 -3.31
N TRP A 8 -7.26 -1.19 -3.74
CA TRP A 8 -7.70 -2.09 -4.79
C TRP A 8 -7.75 -1.37 -6.13
N ASN A 9 -7.35 -2.08 -7.19
CA ASN A 9 -7.63 -1.62 -8.55
C ASN A 9 -9.16 -1.52 -8.79
N PRO A 10 -9.62 -0.83 -9.85
CA PRO A 10 -11.05 -0.62 -10.07
C PRO A 10 -11.88 -1.91 -10.21
N GLN A 11 -11.26 -2.97 -10.71
CA GLN A 11 -11.91 -4.28 -10.87
C GLN A 11 -11.94 -5.11 -9.58
N LYS A 12 -11.27 -4.64 -8.51
CA LYS A 12 -11.09 -5.35 -7.23
C LYS A 12 -10.50 -6.75 -7.39
N THR A 13 -9.59 -6.91 -8.34
CA THR A 13 -8.85 -8.15 -8.60
C THR A 13 -7.46 -8.14 -8.00
N GLU A 14 -6.87 -6.95 -7.83
CA GLU A 14 -5.51 -6.75 -7.34
C GLU A 14 -5.50 -5.64 -6.29
N CYS A 15 -4.67 -5.77 -5.27
CA CYS A 15 -4.47 -4.72 -4.28
C CYS A 15 -3.04 -4.69 -3.74
N VAL A 16 -2.70 -3.53 -3.20
CA VAL A 16 -1.50 -3.31 -2.39
C VAL A 16 -1.92 -2.87 -0.99
N GLY A 17 -1.24 -3.38 0.04
CA GLY A 17 -1.51 -3.07 1.44
C GLY A 17 -0.47 -2.16 2.05
N PHE A 18 -0.94 -1.16 2.80
CA PHE A 18 -0.15 -0.18 3.54
C PHE A 18 -0.46 -0.32 5.04
N LEU A 19 0.57 -0.45 5.87
CA LEU A 19 0.43 -0.60 7.33
C LEU A 19 0.21 0.76 8.01
N GLU A 20 -0.92 0.95 8.67
CA GLU A 20 -1.13 2.14 9.49
C GLU A 20 -0.05 2.20 10.60
N ARG A 21 0.77 3.25 10.60
CA ARG A 21 1.84 3.48 11.58
C ARG A 21 1.52 4.63 12.51
N GLU A 22 2.08 4.56 13.71
CA GLU A 22 1.89 5.57 14.74
C GLU A 22 2.37 6.96 14.27
N PRO A 23 1.65 8.03 14.62
CA PRO A 23 1.92 9.40 14.16
C PRO A 23 3.24 10.01 14.69
N ASP A 24 4.03 9.27 15.47
CA ASP A 24 5.30 9.73 16.02
C ASP A 24 6.46 9.68 15.01
N GLY A 25 6.25 9.08 13.84
CA GLY A 25 7.19 9.09 12.73
C GLY A 25 8.50 8.35 13.02
N SER A 26 8.51 7.43 13.99
CA SER A 26 9.70 6.65 14.35
C SER A 26 10.15 5.67 13.25
N THR A 27 9.31 5.39 12.25
CA THR A 27 9.61 4.50 11.12
C THR A 27 9.10 5.08 9.79
N TRP A 28 9.92 5.89 9.12
CA TRP A 28 9.69 6.39 7.74
C TRP A 28 10.11 5.31 6.74
N ASP A 29 9.37 4.22 6.70
CA ASP A 29 9.54 3.20 5.68
C ASP A 29 8.18 2.92 5.05
N CYS A 30 8.20 2.65 3.74
CA CYS A 30 7.07 2.41 2.86
C CYS A 30 5.87 1.77 3.57
N GLY A 31 4.70 2.44 3.62
CA GLY A 31 3.52 1.82 4.24
C GLY A 31 2.51 2.73 4.91
N SER A 32 2.62 4.06 4.87
CA SER A 32 1.70 4.94 5.61
C SER A 32 0.34 5.12 4.93
N ASP A 33 -0.67 5.64 5.65
CA ASP A 33 -1.95 6.06 5.05
C ASP A 33 -1.75 7.07 3.91
N GLY A 34 -0.71 7.91 4.00
CA GLY A 34 -0.35 8.84 2.92
C GLY A 34 0.09 8.13 1.63
N ASP A 35 0.72 6.96 1.73
CA ASP A 35 1.07 6.12 0.58
C ASP A 35 -0.18 5.49 -0.05
N ALA A 36 -1.15 5.09 0.77
CA ALA A 36 -2.41 4.52 0.31
C ALA A 36 -3.25 5.53 -0.48
N GLU A 37 -3.41 6.75 0.06
CA GLU A 37 -4.11 7.84 -0.63
C GLU A 37 -3.42 8.23 -1.94
N HIS A 38 -2.08 8.15 -1.98
CA HIS A 38 -1.34 8.39 -3.20
C HIS A 38 -1.57 7.28 -4.24
N ALA A 39 -1.46 6.02 -3.84
CA ALA A 39 -1.71 4.87 -4.71
C ALA A 39 -3.15 4.87 -5.28
N ALA A 40 -4.12 5.40 -4.52
CA ALA A 40 -5.50 5.55 -4.96
C ALA A 40 -5.73 6.72 -5.95
N GLY A 41 -4.68 7.48 -6.29
CA GLY A 41 -4.76 8.61 -7.21
C GLY A 41 -5.12 9.95 -6.54
N GLY A 42 -5.13 10.01 -5.21
CA GLY A 42 -5.45 11.19 -4.41
C GLY A 42 -4.31 12.21 -4.31
N MET A 43 -3.78 12.42 -3.10
CA MET A 43 -2.87 13.52 -2.80
C MET A 43 -1.43 13.25 -3.30
N ARG A 44 -1.12 13.69 -4.53
CA ARG A 44 0.18 13.52 -5.22
C ARG A 44 1.38 14.26 -4.61
N TRP A 45 1.23 14.87 -3.44
CA TRP A 45 2.23 15.80 -2.87
C TRP A 45 2.98 15.24 -1.65
N ASN A 46 2.66 14.04 -1.20
CA ASN A 46 3.36 13.39 -0.09
C ASN A 46 4.61 12.63 -0.56
N PRO A 47 5.65 12.51 0.29
CA PRO A 47 6.78 11.64 0.02
C PRO A 47 6.25 10.20 -0.10
N ALA A 48 6.29 9.66 -1.30
CA ALA A 48 5.70 8.38 -1.64
C ALA A 48 6.72 7.25 -1.62
N SER A 49 6.27 6.06 -1.24
CA SER A 49 6.97 4.82 -1.57
C SER A 49 6.93 4.54 -3.07
N THR A 50 8.00 3.95 -3.60
CA THR A 50 8.07 3.50 -5.00
C THR A 50 6.99 2.47 -5.36
N LEU A 51 6.50 1.74 -4.36
CA LEU A 51 5.40 0.79 -4.51
C LEU A 51 4.06 1.49 -4.78
N ALA A 52 3.77 2.57 -4.04
CA ALA A 52 2.58 3.38 -4.27
C ALA A 52 2.60 4.05 -5.65
N ASP A 53 3.76 4.56 -6.08
CA ASP A 53 3.95 5.10 -7.43
C ASP A 53 3.71 4.06 -8.51
N SER A 54 4.33 2.88 -8.38
CA SER A 54 4.17 1.80 -9.38
C SER A 54 2.71 1.35 -9.50
N PHE A 55 2.01 1.22 -8.37
CA PHE A 55 0.59 0.85 -8.37
C PHE A 55 -0.27 1.93 -9.01
N ARG A 56 -0.05 3.20 -8.64
CA ARG A 56 -0.76 4.34 -9.25
C ARG A 56 -0.53 4.36 -10.75
N GLU A 57 0.73 4.35 -11.21
CA GLU A 57 1.07 4.40 -12.64
C GLU A 57 0.43 3.24 -13.43
N GLN A 58 0.37 2.04 -12.85
CA GLN A 58 -0.26 0.89 -13.48
C GLN A 58 -1.78 1.05 -13.68
N TYR A 59 -2.45 1.78 -12.79
CA TYR A 59 -3.90 1.96 -12.77
C TYR A 59 -4.34 3.44 -12.91
N GLU A 60 -3.47 4.35 -13.33
CA GLU A 60 -3.79 5.78 -13.51
C GLU A 60 -4.54 6.03 -14.83
N ASP A 61 -4.34 5.17 -15.82
CA ASP A 61 -4.95 5.27 -17.16
C ASP A 61 -6.35 4.62 -17.26
N VAL A 62 -6.91 4.12 -16.15
CA VAL A 62 -8.30 3.65 -16.11
C VAL A 62 -9.21 4.79 -15.67
N ASP A 63 -10.31 5.01 -16.40
CA ASP A 63 -11.31 6.06 -16.09
C ASP A 63 -11.98 5.89 -14.71
N ASP A 64 -11.76 4.75 -14.04
CA ASP A 64 -12.35 4.42 -12.75
C ASP A 64 -11.35 4.61 -11.60
N GLU A 65 -11.83 5.16 -10.47
CA GLU A 65 -11.03 5.35 -9.26
C GLU A 65 -10.72 4.01 -8.56
N CYS A 66 -9.52 3.91 -7.99
CA CYS A 66 -9.14 2.80 -7.11
C CYS A 66 -9.96 2.83 -5.81
N PHE A 67 -10.14 1.67 -5.17
CA PHE A 67 -10.93 1.55 -3.95
C PHE A 67 -10.05 1.35 -2.72
N MET A 68 -10.26 2.15 -1.68
CA MET A 68 -9.59 1.97 -0.40
C MET A 68 -10.45 1.16 0.58
N GLN A 69 -9.82 0.23 1.29
CA GLN A 69 -10.45 -0.59 2.32
C GLN A 69 -9.53 -0.75 3.52
N THR A 70 -10.01 -0.39 4.70
CA THR A 70 -9.29 -0.62 5.95
C THR A 70 -9.66 -1.96 6.56
N ILE A 71 -8.65 -2.74 6.95
CA ILE A 71 -8.82 -4.03 7.64
C ILE A 71 -7.91 -4.12 8.88
N GLU A 72 -8.27 -5.01 9.79
CA GLU A 72 -7.43 -5.40 10.92
C GLU A 72 -6.88 -6.81 10.67
N VAL A 73 -5.56 -6.95 10.74
CA VAL A 73 -4.86 -8.20 10.51
C VAL A 73 -4.18 -8.65 11.79
N ASP A 74 -4.35 -9.92 12.16
CA ASP A 74 -3.53 -10.52 13.20
C ASP A 74 -2.15 -10.86 12.65
N GLN A 75 -1.16 -10.00 12.91
CA GLN A 75 0.21 -10.21 12.46
C GLN A 75 0.84 -11.51 13.00
N SER A 76 0.31 -12.09 14.09
CA SER A 76 0.80 -13.38 14.58
C SER A 76 0.45 -14.55 13.66
N LEU A 77 -0.49 -14.36 12.74
CA LEU A 77 -0.91 -15.33 11.74
C LEU A 77 -0.33 -15.03 10.35
N ALA A 78 0.49 -13.99 10.22
CA ALA A 78 1.08 -13.61 8.95
C ALA A 78 2.43 -14.31 8.76
N ASP A 79 2.62 -14.95 7.61
CA ASP A 79 3.91 -15.46 7.17
C ASP A 79 4.67 -14.37 6.42
N ALA A 80 5.92 -14.12 6.83
CA ALA A 80 6.83 -13.26 6.08
C ALA A 80 7.36 -14.05 4.87
N VAL A 81 7.20 -13.49 3.67
CA VAL A 81 7.80 -14.03 2.45
C VAL A 81 8.92 -13.08 2.03
N GLU A 82 10.16 -13.50 2.24
CA GLU A 82 11.32 -12.81 1.71
C GLU A 82 11.59 -13.31 0.28
N ARG A 83 12.06 -12.42 -0.61
CA ARG A 83 12.57 -12.86 -1.91
C ARG A 83 13.81 -13.71 -1.66
N GLU A 84 13.81 -14.94 -2.16
CA GLU A 84 15.05 -15.72 -2.23
C GLU A 84 16.06 -14.92 -3.07
N GLU A 85 17.23 -14.60 -2.49
CA GLU A 85 18.32 -14.04 -3.27
C GLU A 85 18.66 -15.04 -4.38
N GLU A 86 18.54 -14.63 -5.64
CA GLU A 86 19.03 -15.43 -6.76
C GLU A 86 20.56 -15.50 -6.61
N GLU A 87 21.08 -16.64 -6.11
CA GLU A 87 22.52 -16.92 -6.13
C GLU A 87 22.95 -17.10 -7.61
N ASP A 88 23.67 -16.10 -8.15
CA ASP A 88 24.36 -16.13 -9.46
C ASP A 88 25.39 -17.27 -9.61
#